data_AF-A0A5S4FCX6-F1
#
_entry.id   AF-A0A5S4FCX6-F1
#
_cell.length_a   1.000
_cell.length_b   1.000
_cell.length_c   1.000
_cell.angle_alpha   90.00
_cell.angle_beta   90.00
_cell.angle_gamma   90.00
#
_symmetry.space_group_name_H-M   'P 1'
#
loop_
_entity.id
_entity.type
_entity.pdbx_description
1 polymer ?
#
loop_
_entity_poly.entity_id
_entity_poly.type
_entity_poly.pdbx_seq_one_letter_code
_entity_poly.pdbx_strand_id
1 'polypeptide(L)' 'TTPSGTWRAGVAYAVGSTVTYNGVSYRCIQAHTSLAGWEPPNVPALWQRL' A
#
# COMPACT_ATOMS: atom_id res chain seq x y z
N THR A 1 -11.72 6.85 -7.29
CA THR A 1 -11.63 5.38 -7.31
C THR A 1 -10.42 5.00 -6.49
N THR A 2 -10.63 4.50 -5.28
CA THR A 2 -9.54 4.03 -4.42
C THR A 2 -8.89 2.83 -5.12
N PRO A 3 -7.59 2.84 -5.44
CA PRO A 3 -6.96 1.69 -6.08
C PRO A 3 -7.03 0.50 -5.13
N SER A 4 -7.90 -0.45 -5.45
CA SER A 4 -8.05 -1.75 -4.79
C SER A 4 -7.44 -2.81 -5.70
N GLY A 5 -6.35 -3.45 -5.28
CA GLY A 5 -5.68 -4.47 -6.08
C GLY A 5 -4.26 -4.80 -5.60
N THR A 6 -3.45 -5.47 -6.42
CA THR A 6 -2.08 -5.81 -6.07
C THR A 6 -1.21 -4.56 -5.89
N TRP A 7 -0.39 -4.52 -4.84
CA TRP A 7 0.56 -3.42 -4.62
C TRP A 7 1.49 -3.25 -5.83
N ARG A 8 1.78 -2.01 -6.19
CA ARG A 8 2.69 -1.63 -7.27
C ARG A 8 3.53 -0.42 -6.87
N ALA A 9 4.81 -0.43 -7.23
CA ALA A 9 5.66 0.74 -7.17
C ALA A 9 5.24 1.78 -8.23
N GLY A 10 5.48 3.06 -7.95
CA GLY A 10 5.14 4.19 -8.83
C GLY A 10 3.66 4.60 -8.77
N VAL A 11 2.86 4.01 -7.88
CA VAL A 11 1.42 4.32 -7.76
C VAL A 11 1.18 5.25 -6.57
N ALA A 12 0.39 6.31 -6.80
CA ALA A 12 -0.10 7.17 -5.74
C ALA A 12 -1.24 6.48 -4.98
N TYR A 13 -1.01 6.19 -3.70
CA TYR A 13 -1.99 5.62 -2.79
C TYR A 13 -2.47 6.70 -1.82
N ALA A 14 -3.79 6.90 -1.76
CA ALA A 14 -4.40 7.76 -0.76
C ALA A 14 -4.58 7.00 0.57
N VAL A 15 -4.72 7.74 1.67
CA VAL A 15 -5.13 7.16 2.96
C VAL A 15 -6.42 6.36 2.78
N GLY A 16 -6.43 5.15 3.31
CA GLY A 16 -7.51 4.20 3.17
C GLY A 16 -7.46 3.31 1.95
N SER A 17 -6.48 3.47 1.05
CA SER A 17 -6.31 2.58 -0.11
C SER A 17 -5.90 1.18 0.32
N THR A 18 -6.52 0.15 -0.25
CA THR A 18 -6.24 -1.24 0.11
C THR A 18 -5.47 -1.92 -1.01
N VAL A 19 -4.34 -2.52 -0.68
CA VAL A 19 -3.52 -3.29 -1.61
C VAL A 19 -3.30 -4.70 -1.12
N THR A 20 -3.11 -5.64 -2.04
CA THR A 20 -2.69 -7.01 -1.72
C THR A 20 -1.22 -7.19 -2.08
N TYR A 21 -0.43 -7.68 -1.13
CA TYR A 21 0.97 -8.04 -1.34
C TYR A 21 1.26 -9.40 -0.70
N ASN A 22 1.81 -10.33 -1.48
CA ASN A 22 2.12 -11.70 -1.04
C ASN A 22 0.92 -12.43 -0.38
N GLY A 23 -0.27 -12.27 -0.94
CA GLY A 23 -1.51 -12.87 -0.40
C GLY A 23 -2.09 -12.19 0.85
N VAL A 24 -1.46 -11.13 1.34
CA VAL A 24 -1.93 -10.37 2.51
C VAL A 24 -2.46 -9.01 2.06
N SER A 25 -3.56 -8.56 2.65
CA SER A 25 -4.14 -7.25 2.39
C SER A 25 -3.54 -6.21 3.34
N TYR A 26 -3.32 -5.01 2.82
CA TYR A 26 -2.77 -3.87 3.55
C TYR A 26 -3.56 -2.62 3.21
N ARG A 27 -3.75 -1.75 4.19
CA ARG A 27 -4.39 -0.46 4.06
C ARG A 27 -3.34 0.64 4.19
N CYS A 28 -3.30 1.54 3.22
CA CYS A 28 -2.50 2.75 3.27
C CYS A 28 -3.03 3.64 4.40
N ILE A 29 -2.17 4.02 5.35
CA ILE A 29 -2.52 4.89 6.48
C ILE A 29 -2.03 6.32 6.30
N GLN A 30 -1.11 6.56 5.37
CA GLN A 30 -0.61 7.88 5.01
C GLN A 30 -0.54 8.01 3.50
N ALA A 31 -1.13 9.06 2.91
CA ALA A 31 -1.10 9.25 1.46
C ALA A 31 0.35 9.43 0.97
N HIS A 32 0.75 8.63 -0.03
CA HIS A 32 2.10 8.64 -0.58
C HIS A 32 2.13 8.05 -1.99
N THR A 33 3.22 8.28 -2.71
CA THR A 33 3.52 7.54 -3.94
C THR A 33 4.44 6.38 -3.58
N SER A 34 4.01 5.16 -3.89
CA SER A 34 4.78 3.96 -3.62
C SER A 34 6.07 3.95 -4.45
N LEU A 35 7.15 3.46 -3.87
CA LEU A 35 8.47 3.29 -4.51
C LEU A 35 8.91 1.83 -4.38
N ALA A 36 9.84 1.40 -5.23
CA ALA A 36 10.49 0.10 -5.05
C ALA A 36 11.22 0.09 -3.69
N GLY A 37 11.03 -0.96 -2.88
CA GLY A 37 11.53 -1.01 -1.49
C GLY A 37 10.54 -0.48 -0.44
N TRP A 38 9.42 0.13 -0.85
CA TRP A 38 8.32 0.53 0.03
C TRP A 38 7.15 -0.47 -0.03
N GLU A 39 7.49 -1.76 -0.09
CA GLU A 39 6.49 -2.81 0.00
C GLU A 39 5.79 -2.75 1.37
N PRO A 40 4.49 -3.09 1.46
CA PRO A 40 3.73 -3.01 2.70
C PRO A 40 4.39 -3.66 3.94
N PRO A 41 5.06 -4.83 3.86
CA PRO A 41 5.75 -5.40 5.01
C PRO A 41 7.02 -4.64 5.44
N ASN A 42 7.65 -3.87 4.54
CA ASN A 42 8.90 -3.16 4.83
C ASN A 42 8.66 -1.81 5.51
N VAL A 43 7.48 -1.21 5.29
CA VAL A 43 7.15 0.15 5.74
C VAL A 43 5.80 0.20 6.49
N PRO A 44 5.74 -0.36 7.72
CA PRO A 44 4.51 -0.39 8.53
C PRO A 44 4.02 1.00 8.95
N ALA A 45 4.86 2.04 8.84
CA ALA A 45 4.47 3.43 9.05
C ALA A 45 3.54 3.98 7.94
N LEU A 46 3.58 3.37 6.75
CA LEU A 46 2.75 3.76 5.60
C LEU A 46 1.59 2.81 5.37
N TRP A 47 1.74 1.55 5.79
CA TRP A 47 0.80 0.46 5.54
C TRP A 47 0.41 -0.26 6.83
N GLN A 48 -0.88 -0.46 7.02
CA GLN A 48 -1.45 -1.28 8.07
C GLN A 48 -1.91 -2.60 7.50
N ARG A 49 -1.47 -3.72 8.06
CA ARG A 49 -1.96 -5.05 7.68
C ARG A 49 -3.45 -5.20 8.04
N LEU A 50 -4.23 -5.78 7.13
CA LEU A 50 -5.61 -6.22 7.33
C LEU A 50 -5.67 -7.73 7.59
#